data_AF-A0A1I2LFP6-F1
#
_entry.id   AF-A0A1I2LFP6-F1
#
_cell.length_a   1.000
_cell.length_b   1.000
_cell.length_c   1.000
_cell.angle_alpha   90.00
_cell.angle_beta   90.00
_cell.angle_gamma   90.00
#
_symmetry.space_group_name_H-M   'P 1'
#
loop_
_entity.id
_entity.type
_entity.pdbx_description
1 polymer ?
#
loop_
_entity_poly.entity_id
_entity_poly.type
_entity_poly.pdbx_seq_one_letter_code
_entity_poly.pdbx_strand_id
1 'polypeptide(L)'
;MAEYLCKKALKTIGAKITEERQKQNFEITDIADKAGLSYNTVVKIENGQDALLSSFVEVCFALNLHPKEILDVELTIKAKNELSPNRKEKSRLTIRIKDLIKKGDFNTWQSTRDIVGKLKENFDITIDSKNVSSILRRLNSEKYLKIKKEGRKNLYLVRK
;
A
#
# COMPACT_ATOMS: atom_id res chain seq x y z
N MET A 1 8.06 -19.92 -15.47
CA MET A 1 6.79 -19.73 -14.74
C MET A 1 7.12 -19.10 -13.42
N ALA A 2 6.65 -17.88 -13.15
CA ALA A 2 6.93 -17.21 -11.88
C ALA A 2 6.30 -18.03 -10.75
N GLU A 3 7.11 -18.60 -9.88
CA GLU A 3 6.63 -19.34 -8.72
C GLU A 3 6.01 -18.33 -7.75
N TYR A 4 4.67 -18.26 -7.71
CA TYR A 4 3.97 -17.37 -6.80
C TYR A 4 4.17 -17.85 -5.35
N LEU A 5 4.96 -17.08 -4.59
CA LEU A 5 5.42 -17.42 -3.23
C LEU A 5 4.32 -17.46 -2.16
N CYS A 6 3.08 -17.10 -2.48
CA CYS A 6 1.95 -17.17 -1.53
C CYS A 6 1.27 -18.55 -1.51
N LYS A 7 1.86 -19.57 -2.15
CA LYS A 7 1.29 -20.92 -2.28
C LYS A 7 0.84 -21.54 -0.95
N LYS A 8 1.56 -21.28 0.15
CA LYS A 8 1.15 -21.76 1.48
C LYS A 8 -0.14 -21.08 1.95
N ALA A 9 -0.22 -19.75 1.84
CA ALA A 9 -1.41 -18.99 2.22
C ALA A 9 -2.63 -19.38 1.37
N LEU A 10 -2.45 -19.48 0.05
CA LEU A 10 -3.52 -19.90 -0.86
C LEU A 10 -4.01 -21.32 -0.55
N LYS A 11 -3.11 -22.25 -0.21
CA LYS A 11 -3.51 -23.59 0.23
C LYS A 11 -4.31 -23.58 1.53
N THR A 12 -3.92 -22.76 2.51
CA THR A 12 -4.68 -22.63 3.76
C THR A 12 -6.08 -22.08 3.50
N ILE A 13 -6.20 -21.05 2.68
CA ILE A 13 -7.49 -20.45 2.28
C ILE A 13 -8.34 -21.46 1.50
N GLY A 14 -7.75 -22.14 0.52
CA GLY A 14 -8.43 -23.17 -0.28
C GLY A 14 -8.96 -24.33 0.57
N ALA A 15 -8.16 -24.81 1.52
CA ALA A 15 -8.58 -25.84 2.46
C ALA A 15 -9.74 -25.38 3.35
N LYS A 16 -9.76 -24.11 3.77
CA LYS A 16 -10.87 -23.54 4.54
C LYS A 16 -12.16 -23.52 3.73
N ILE A 17 -12.10 -23.16 2.44
CA ILE A 17 -13.25 -23.22 1.53
C ILE A 17 -13.75 -24.66 1.38
N THR A 18 -12.85 -25.63 1.18
CA THR A 18 -13.22 -27.05 1.10
C THR A 18 -13.92 -27.52 2.37
N GLU A 19 -13.40 -27.14 3.54
CA GLU A 19 -13.98 -27.47 4.84
C GLU A 19 -15.42 -26.92 4.97
N GLU A 20 -15.62 -25.64 4.66
CA GLU A 20 -16.95 -25.01 4.75
C GLU A 20 -17.93 -25.57 3.72
N ARG A 21 -17.47 -25.88 2.50
CA ARG A 21 -18.29 -26.55 1.50
C ARG A 21 -18.75 -27.93 1.97
N GLN A 22 -17.82 -28.73 2.52
CA GLN A 22 -18.12 -30.06 3.03
C GLN A 22 -19.04 -30.04 4.25
N LYS A 23 -18.88 -29.05 5.15
CA LYS A 23 -19.81 -28.85 6.29
C LYS A 23 -21.25 -28.61 5.84
N GLN A 24 -21.43 -27.93 4.72
CA GLN A 24 -22.75 -27.66 4.12
C GLN A 24 -23.22 -28.80 3.19
N ASN A 25 -22.47 -29.90 3.06
CA ASN A 25 -22.73 -31.04 2.18
C ASN A 25 -22.90 -30.67 0.69
N PHE A 26 -22.21 -29.62 0.22
CA PHE A 26 -22.20 -29.27 -1.20
C PHE A 26 -21.10 -30.01 -1.96
N GLU A 27 -21.40 -30.40 -3.19
CA GLU A 27 -20.40 -30.79 -4.18
C GLU A 27 -19.76 -29.56 -4.82
N ILE A 28 -18.63 -29.76 -5.49
CA ILE A 28 -17.94 -28.67 -6.20
C ILE A 28 -18.81 -28.14 -7.35
N THR A 29 -19.57 -29.02 -8.01
CA THR A 29 -20.58 -28.70 -9.03
C THR A 29 -21.66 -27.77 -8.48
N ASP A 30 -22.18 -28.02 -7.29
CA ASP A 30 -23.20 -27.16 -6.67
C ASP A 30 -22.69 -25.73 -6.45
N ILE A 31 -21.44 -25.60 -5.98
CA ILE A 31 -20.81 -24.29 -5.78
C ILE A 31 -20.51 -23.62 -7.12
N ALA A 32 -20.07 -24.37 -8.12
CA ALA A 32 -19.83 -23.86 -9.46
C ALA A 32 -21.11 -23.26 -10.07
N ASP A 33 -22.23 -23.98 -9.96
CA ASP A 33 -23.52 -23.54 -10.47
C ASP A 33 -24.03 -22.30 -9.71
N LYS A 34 -23.96 -22.31 -8.37
CA LYS A 34 -24.37 -21.15 -7.55
C LYS A 34 -23.52 -19.90 -7.80
N ALA A 35 -22.22 -20.08 -7.99
CA ALA A 35 -21.28 -18.98 -8.24
C ALA A 35 -21.26 -18.51 -9.70
N GLY A 36 -21.92 -19.23 -10.62
CA GLY A 36 -21.81 -18.98 -12.07
C GLY A 36 -20.39 -19.17 -12.60
N LEU A 37 -19.63 -20.12 -12.02
CA LEU A 37 -18.23 -20.40 -12.35
C LEU A 37 -18.08 -21.78 -12.99
N SER A 38 -16.95 -22.01 -13.66
CA SER A 38 -16.61 -23.36 -14.10
C SER A 38 -16.20 -24.24 -12.91
N TYR A 39 -16.53 -25.52 -12.97
CA TYR A 39 -16.06 -26.54 -12.01
C TYR A 39 -14.56 -26.43 -11.75
N ASN A 40 -13.76 -26.31 -12.82
CA ASN A 40 -12.31 -26.19 -12.74
C ASN A 40 -11.85 -24.92 -12.00
N THR A 41 -12.61 -23.83 -12.06
CA THR A 41 -12.30 -22.60 -11.30
C THR A 41 -12.43 -22.87 -9.80
N VAL A 42 -13.51 -23.53 -9.37
CA VAL A 42 -13.73 -23.88 -7.96
C VAL A 42 -12.64 -24.85 -7.48
N VAL A 43 -12.31 -25.88 -8.26
CA VAL A 43 -11.20 -26.82 -7.97
C VAL A 43 -9.87 -26.10 -7.81
N LYS A 44 -9.57 -25.12 -8.67
CA LYS A 44 -8.32 -24.33 -8.57
C LYS A 44 -8.26 -23.57 -7.25
N ILE A 45 -9.36 -22.91 -6.89
CA ILE A 45 -9.47 -22.14 -5.64
C ILE A 45 -9.28 -23.05 -4.43
N GLU A 46 -9.99 -24.17 -4.35
CA GLU A 46 -9.88 -25.13 -3.25
C GLU A 46 -8.47 -25.74 -3.12
N ASN A 47 -7.79 -25.96 -4.24
CA ASN A 47 -6.41 -26.45 -4.25
C ASN A 47 -5.36 -25.36 -3.95
N GLY A 48 -5.78 -24.12 -3.69
CA GLY A 48 -4.88 -23.00 -3.43
C GLY A 48 -4.04 -22.60 -4.65
N GLN A 49 -4.59 -22.78 -5.85
CA GLN A 49 -4.00 -22.28 -7.09
C GLN A 49 -4.46 -20.85 -7.37
N ASP A 50 -3.71 -20.14 -8.22
CA ASP A 50 -4.07 -18.78 -8.58
C ASP A 50 -5.44 -18.74 -9.28
N ALA A 51 -6.30 -17.90 -8.74
CA ALA A 51 -7.62 -17.57 -9.27
C ALA A 51 -7.82 -16.05 -9.17
N LEU A 52 -8.77 -15.55 -9.94
CA LEU A 52 -9.17 -14.15 -9.82
C LEU A 52 -9.82 -13.91 -8.46
N LEU A 53 -9.54 -12.75 -7.86
CA LEU A 53 -10.17 -12.34 -6.60
C LEU A 53 -11.69 -12.32 -6.71
N SER A 54 -12.24 -11.93 -7.88
CA SER A 54 -13.68 -11.98 -8.14
C SER A 54 -14.22 -13.41 -8.01
N SER A 55 -13.56 -14.40 -8.61
CA SER A 55 -13.96 -15.81 -8.49
C SER A 55 -13.93 -16.32 -7.05
N PHE A 56 -12.94 -15.91 -6.26
CA PHE A 56 -12.91 -16.22 -4.82
C PHE A 56 -14.11 -15.63 -4.07
N VAL A 57 -14.46 -14.36 -4.36
CA VAL A 57 -15.61 -13.69 -3.74
C VAL A 57 -16.92 -14.39 -4.11
N GLU A 58 -17.12 -14.76 -5.38
CA GLU A 58 -18.32 -15.49 -5.80
C GLU A 58 -18.45 -16.87 -5.13
N VAL A 59 -17.34 -17.58 -4.94
CA VAL A 59 -17.33 -18.84 -4.17
C VAL A 59 -17.73 -18.62 -2.71
N CYS A 60 -17.26 -17.55 -2.08
CA CYS A 60 -17.67 -17.20 -0.71
C CYS A 60 -19.18 -16.92 -0.63
N PHE A 61 -19.71 -16.15 -1.59
CA PHE A 61 -21.14 -15.85 -1.66
C PHE A 61 -21.99 -17.09 -1.94
N ALA A 62 -21.54 -17.99 -2.80
CA ALA A 62 -22.21 -19.28 -3.06
C ALA A 62 -22.28 -20.18 -1.81
N LEU A 63 -21.33 -20.02 -0.88
CA LEU A 63 -21.31 -20.66 0.44
C LEU A 63 -22.07 -19.88 1.52
N ASN A 64 -22.69 -18.74 1.17
CA ASN A 64 -23.32 -17.79 2.10
C ASN A 64 -22.37 -17.30 3.21
N LEU A 65 -21.08 -17.15 2.89
CA LEU A 65 -20.05 -16.69 3.82
C LEU A 65 -19.49 -15.35 3.38
N HIS A 66 -19.20 -14.49 4.36
CA HIS A 66 -18.45 -13.28 4.09
C HIS A 66 -16.97 -13.63 3.86
N PRO A 67 -16.28 -13.04 2.85
CA PRO A 67 -14.88 -13.37 2.57
C PRO A 67 -13.92 -13.23 3.77
N LYS A 68 -14.25 -12.34 4.71
CA LYS A 68 -13.53 -12.17 5.98
C LYS A 68 -13.47 -13.48 6.80
N GLU A 69 -14.53 -14.27 6.83
CA GLU A 69 -14.60 -15.52 7.60
C GLU A 69 -13.68 -16.58 7.02
N ILE A 70 -13.58 -16.64 5.70
CA ILE A 70 -12.65 -17.53 5.00
C ILE A 70 -11.19 -17.07 5.16
N LEU A 71 -10.97 -15.75 5.21
CA LEU A 71 -9.65 -15.15 5.42
C LEU A 71 -9.22 -15.10 6.89
N ASP A 72 -10.08 -15.53 7.83
CA ASP A 72 -9.76 -15.63 9.25
C ASP A 72 -8.92 -16.89 9.54
N VAL A 73 -7.73 -16.91 8.95
CA VAL A 73 -6.76 -18.00 9.04
C VAL A 73 -5.39 -17.45 9.42
N GLU A 74 -4.60 -18.25 10.11
CA GLU A 74 -3.26 -17.83 10.52
C GLU A 74 -2.32 -17.77 9.31
N LEU A 75 -1.91 -16.56 8.93
CA LEU A 75 -1.00 -16.30 7.81
C LEU A 75 0.30 -15.67 8.30
N THR A 76 1.43 -16.11 7.75
CA THR A 76 2.72 -15.48 8.03
C THR A 76 2.80 -14.12 7.34
N ILE A 77 2.75 -13.05 8.12
CA ILE A 77 2.85 -11.68 7.60
C ILE A 77 4.32 -11.34 7.38
N LYS A 78 4.80 -11.55 6.15
CA LYS A 78 6.14 -11.11 5.75
C LYS A 78 6.12 -10.61 4.31
N ALA A 79 6.58 -9.38 4.12
CA ALA A 79 6.79 -8.85 2.78
C ALA A 79 7.88 -9.67 2.07
N LYS A 80 7.68 -9.98 0.78
CA LYS A 80 8.66 -10.72 -0.02
C LYS A 80 10.00 -9.98 -0.07
N ASN A 81 9.95 -8.67 -0.25
CA ASN A 81 11.12 -7.81 -0.33
C ASN A 81 10.95 -6.64 0.64
N GLU A 82 12.05 -6.23 1.26
CA GLU A 82 12.09 -4.94 1.90
C GLU A 82 12.05 -3.81 0.86
N LEU A 83 11.53 -2.66 1.26
CA LEU A 83 11.66 -1.44 0.47
C LEU A 83 13.16 -1.12 0.25
N SER A 84 13.52 -0.78 -0.99
CA SER A 84 14.89 -0.33 -1.27
C SER A 84 15.25 0.92 -0.45
N PRO A 85 16.53 1.15 -0.10
CA PRO A 85 16.96 2.30 0.70
C PRO A 85 16.46 3.64 0.15
N ASN A 86 16.58 3.84 -1.17
CA ASN A 86 16.13 5.05 -1.87
C ASN A 86 14.60 5.27 -1.74
N ARG A 87 13.80 4.19 -1.75
CA ARG A 87 12.34 4.26 -1.56
C ARG A 87 11.97 4.48 -0.09
N LYS A 88 12.72 3.88 0.86
CA LYS A 88 12.59 4.15 2.30
C LYS A 88 12.83 5.65 2.59
N GLU A 89 13.84 6.27 1.98
CA GLU A 89 14.21 7.67 2.22
C GLU A 89 13.28 8.68 1.52
N LYS A 90 12.94 8.47 0.23
CA LYS A 90 12.05 9.38 -0.52
C LYS A 90 10.65 9.49 0.08
N SER A 91 10.10 8.38 0.58
CA SER A 91 8.81 8.38 1.27
C SER A 91 8.87 9.22 2.55
N ARG A 92 9.97 9.11 3.31
CA ARG A 92 10.16 9.79 4.60
C ARG A 92 10.46 11.28 4.45
N LEU A 93 11.10 11.72 3.36
CA LEU A 93 11.44 13.13 3.16
C LEU A 93 10.18 14.02 3.03
N THR A 94 9.16 13.54 2.32
CA THR A 94 7.90 14.29 2.19
C THR A 94 7.21 14.41 3.55
N ILE A 95 7.21 13.34 4.35
CA ILE A 95 6.62 13.33 5.69
C ILE A 95 7.34 14.33 6.60
N ARG A 96 8.68 14.28 6.63
CA ARG A 96 9.49 15.20 7.45
C ARG A 96 9.30 16.66 7.07
N ILE A 97 9.21 16.98 5.76
CA ILE A 97 8.91 18.35 5.32
C ILE A 97 7.50 18.77 5.78
N LYS A 98 6.51 17.87 5.73
CA LYS A 98 5.17 18.15 6.28
C LYS A 98 5.21 18.35 7.80
N ASP A 99 6.05 17.62 8.52
CA ASP A 99 6.22 17.81 9.97
C ASP A 99 6.85 19.17 10.29
N LEU A 100 7.83 19.62 9.51
CA LEU A 100 8.37 20.98 9.61
C LEU A 100 7.28 22.04 9.35
N ILE A 101 6.41 21.83 8.37
CA ILE A 101 5.26 22.72 8.13
C ILE A 101 4.35 22.78 9.37
N LYS A 102 4.02 21.63 9.97
CA LYS A 102 3.19 21.55 11.18
C LYS A 102 3.84 22.21 12.40
N LYS A 103 5.16 22.07 12.55
CA LYS A 103 5.94 22.71 13.63
C LYS A 103 6.01 24.24 13.49
N GLY A 104 5.58 24.80 12.36
CA GLY A 104 5.61 26.24 12.12
C GLY A 104 6.92 26.74 11.52
N ASP A 105 7.81 25.84 11.07
CA ASP A 105 9.08 26.21 10.45
C ASP A 105 8.93 26.98 9.14
N PHE A 106 7.73 26.96 8.56
CA PHE A 106 7.33 27.66 7.33
C PHE A 106 6.47 28.90 7.61
N ASN A 107 6.38 29.37 8.86
CA ASN A 107 5.66 30.60 9.22
C ASN A 107 6.36 31.88 8.75
N THR A 108 7.65 31.79 8.44
CA THR A 108 8.43 32.83 7.77
C THR A 108 8.88 32.34 6.41
N TRP A 109 9.27 33.26 5.53
CA TRP A 109 9.82 32.89 4.22
C TRP A 109 11.14 32.13 4.40
N GLN A 110 11.20 30.89 3.94
CA GLN A 110 12.37 30.02 4.04
C GLN A 110 12.90 29.65 2.66
N SER A 111 14.20 29.64 2.46
CA SER A 111 14.82 29.12 1.24
C SER A 111 14.99 27.60 1.31
N THR A 112 15.24 26.96 0.16
CA THR A 112 15.60 25.52 0.14
C THR A 112 16.81 25.23 1.02
N ARG A 113 17.79 26.16 1.12
CA ARG A 113 19.00 25.97 1.94
C ARG A 113 18.64 25.92 3.42
N ASP A 114 17.76 26.80 3.88
CA ASP A 114 17.33 26.86 5.28
C ASP A 114 16.57 25.58 5.64
N ILE A 115 15.71 25.09 4.74
CA ILE A 115 14.96 23.85 4.93
C ILE A 115 15.89 22.63 4.98
N VAL A 116 16.94 22.59 4.15
CA VAL A 116 17.98 21.54 4.23
C VAL A 116 18.70 21.60 5.57
N GLY A 117 19.03 22.80 6.07
CA GLY A 117 19.61 23.00 7.41
C GLY A 117 18.69 22.45 8.50
N LYS A 118 17.42 22.84 8.50
CA LYS A 118 16.41 22.36 9.45
C LYS A 118 16.19 20.84 9.38
N LEU A 119 16.28 20.24 8.19
CA LEU A 119 16.20 18.78 8.03
C LEU A 119 17.42 18.08 8.62
N LYS A 120 18.61 18.68 8.53
CA LYS A 120 19.82 18.18 9.18
C LYS A 120 19.73 18.31 10.69
N GLU A 121 19.31 19.46 11.21
CA GLU A 121 19.20 19.72 12.65
C GLU A 121 18.13 18.85 13.34
N ASN A 122 16.95 18.70 12.72
CA ASN A 122 15.84 18.00 13.35
C ASN A 122 15.87 16.48 13.17
N PHE A 123 16.57 15.97 12.15
CA PHE A 123 16.49 14.55 11.77
C PHE A 123 17.85 13.88 11.49
N ASP A 124 18.96 14.63 11.57
CA ASP A 124 20.34 14.17 11.31
C ASP A 124 20.55 13.54 9.93
N ILE A 125 20.10 14.22 8.86
CA ILE A 125 20.12 13.69 7.49
C ILE A 125 20.75 14.66 6.53
N THR A 126 21.66 14.14 5.71
CA THR A 126 22.27 14.87 4.60
C THR A 126 21.50 14.56 3.32
N ILE A 127 20.88 15.58 2.72
CA ILE A 127 20.02 15.42 1.54
C ILE A 127 20.39 16.44 0.48
N ASP A 128 20.41 16.02 -0.79
CA ASP A 128 20.58 16.95 -1.90
C ASP A 128 19.42 17.95 -2.00
N SER A 129 19.77 19.23 -2.03
CA SER A 129 18.90 20.38 -2.31
C SER A 129 17.98 20.20 -3.52
N LYS A 130 18.39 19.42 -4.53
CA LYS A 130 17.55 19.11 -5.71
C LYS A 130 16.30 18.31 -5.33
N ASN A 131 16.46 17.31 -4.44
CA ASN A 131 15.35 16.47 -3.97
C ASN A 131 14.39 17.26 -3.07
N VAL A 132 14.92 18.16 -2.24
CA VAL A 132 14.09 19.04 -1.41
C VAL A 132 13.33 20.05 -2.29
N SER A 133 14.00 20.64 -3.27
CA SER A 133 13.38 21.61 -4.20
C SER A 133 12.23 21.01 -5.01
N SER A 134 12.36 19.77 -5.48
CA SER A 134 11.29 19.10 -6.22
C SER A 134 10.06 18.84 -5.34
N ILE A 135 10.26 18.43 -4.09
CA ILE A 135 9.17 18.22 -3.12
C ILE A 135 8.50 19.54 -2.76
N LEU A 136 9.26 20.62 -2.51
CA LEU A 136 8.69 21.94 -2.17
C LEU A 136 7.86 22.52 -3.33
N ARG A 137 8.31 22.36 -4.58
CA ARG A 137 7.53 22.74 -5.77
C ARG A 137 6.22 21.94 -5.84
N ARG A 138 6.28 20.63 -5.56
CA ARG A 138 5.07 19.78 -5.50
C ARG A 138 4.12 20.20 -4.39
N LEU A 139 4.63 20.54 -3.20
CA LEU A 139 3.81 21.03 -2.09
C LEU A 139 3.15 22.39 -2.38
N ASN A 140 3.77 23.24 -3.20
CA ASN A 140 3.12 24.44 -3.72
C ASN A 140 2.01 24.11 -4.72
N SER A 141 2.20 23.15 -5.64
CA SER A 141 1.11 22.71 -6.54
C SER A 141 -0.05 22.06 -5.79
N GLU A 142 0.24 21.34 -4.69
CA GLU A 142 -0.76 20.78 -3.77
C GLU A 142 -1.35 21.83 -2.81
N LYS A 143 -1.01 23.12 -2.97
CA LYS A 143 -1.51 24.27 -2.19
C LYS A 143 -1.11 24.29 -0.69
N TYR A 144 -0.13 23.49 -0.24
CA TYR A 144 0.39 23.56 1.12
C TYR A 144 1.32 24.77 1.35
N LEU A 145 2.03 25.20 0.31
CA LEU A 145 3.02 26.28 0.37
C LEU A 145 2.71 27.38 -0.64
N LYS A 146 3.19 28.60 -0.37
CA LYS A 146 3.31 29.72 -1.30
C LYS A 146 4.78 29.87 -1.71
N ILE A 147 5.03 30.26 -2.95
CA ILE A 147 6.37 30.53 -3.47
C ILE A 147 6.52 32.02 -3.79
N LYS A 148 7.63 32.63 -3.34
CA LYS A 148 8.09 33.95 -3.75
C LYS A 148 9.49 33.82 -4.36
N LYS A 149 9.76 34.50 -5.47
CA LYS A 149 11.10 34.53 -6.09
C LYS A 149 11.87 35.72 -5.55
N GLU A 150 13.10 35.47 -5.08
CA GLU A 150 14.04 36.50 -4.64
C GLU A 150 15.37 36.28 -5.35
N GLY A 151 15.63 37.13 -6.36
CA GLY A 151 16.77 36.97 -7.27
C GLY A 151 16.75 35.62 -7.99
N ARG A 152 17.80 34.80 -7.77
CA ARG A 152 17.94 33.45 -8.34
C ARG A 152 17.34 32.34 -7.45
N LYS A 153 16.77 32.67 -6.29
CA LYS A 153 16.28 31.69 -5.30
C LYS A 153 14.76 31.74 -5.17
N ASN A 154 14.18 30.60 -4.79
CA ASN A 154 12.78 30.50 -4.39
C ASN A 154 12.69 30.45 -2.86
N LEU A 155 11.77 31.24 -2.32
CA LEU A 155 11.37 31.25 -0.93
C LEU A 155 9.99 30.58 -0.79
N TYR A 156 9.79 29.88 0.32
CA TYR A 156 8.59 29.11 0.61
C TYR A 156 7.99 29.58 1.94
N LEU A 157 6.66 29.68 1.98
CA LEU A 157 5.88 30.06 3.17
C LEU A 157 4.65 29.15 3.25
N VAL A 158 4.20 28.77 4.44
CA VAL A 158 2.96 28.00 4.60
C VAL A 158 1.76 28.78 4.08
N ARG A 159 0.89 28.10 3.33
CA ARG A 159 -0.41 28.64 2.95
C ARG A 159 -1.39 28.37 4.10
N LYS A 160 -1.76 29.43 4.82
CA LYS A 160 -2.94 29.41 5.69
C LYS A 160 -4.20 29.35 4.83
#